data_AF-A0A091QSD7-F1
#
_entry.id   AF-A0A091QSD7-F1
#
_cell.length_a   1.000
_cell.length_b   1.000
_cell.length_c   1.000
_cell.angle_alpha   90.00
_cell.angle_beta   90.00
_cell.angle_gamma   90.00
#
_symmetry.space_group_name_H-M   'P 1'
#
loop_
_entity.id
_entity.type
_entity.pdbx_description
1 polymer ?
#
loop_
_entity_poly.entity_id
_entity_poly.type
_entity_poly.pdbx_seq_one_letter_code
_entity_poly.pdbx_strand_id
1 'polypeptide(L)'
;DKLDGKHLAPEVQETGIVAMGSLVSKLCQQNLCGLQEVKRGVETILRGLRDAKEESKVAIYLLALGNTALPETIPTLLDHAEEGPAAVTTAAISALQRIPTQHISSKVKQAMRRILHEKRKSYDKTCRLAAAEILLDNEPSPMDVINILLAANEMETETATFLLLKVQSSLRADHHPARKIMKGIMRDPRINNYYFFSKAGISSSFSGPLAVTQDLLSTFRLDLLFLEGGFLRKSVSDFSLLSRGQWLHAAQVTIEAQGMESMLGEDVLEGEEEPELTAGMSAVFFDVQLRPVVFFQGYTDLMAKVLLSSGEPTSVVKGNLLLMDHHQVIPLQSGLQVAIKLQGGLGLDISADMDVSIWEQELKTNINTRGSLTIDFQAELDAPFLQATLRSQTEAETSIHFDTMLRFSGSPVLMCLQLREEQVPYR
;
A
#
# COMPACT_ATOMS: atom_id res chain seq x y z
N ASP A 1 -10.68 27.76 -14.14
CA ASP A 1 -10.12 28.77 -15.06
C ASP A 1 -8.83 28.37 -15.79
N LYS A 2 -7.70 27.99 -15.15
CA LYS A 2 -6.47 27.65 -15.92
C LYS A 2 -6.44 26.26 -16.59
N LEU A 3 -7.33 25.35 -16.21
CA LEU A 3 -7.41 23.97 -16.72
C LEU A 3 -8.73 23.66 -17.45
N ASP A 4 -9.70 24.58 -17.43
CA ASP A 4 -10.97 24.37 -18.13
C ASP A 4 -10.72 24.46 -19.64
N GLY A 5 -10.92 23.36 -20.35
CA GLY A 5 -10.85 23.29 -21.82
C GLY A 5 -9.49 22.85 -22.42
N LYS A 6 -8.49 22.45 -21.62
CA LYS A 6 -7.25 21.86 -22.15
C LYS A 6 -7.33 20.33 -22.16
N HIS A 7 -7.16 19.73 -23.35
CA HIS A 7 -7.04 18.28 -23.50
C HIS A 7 -5.67 17.83 -22.97
N LEU A 8 -5.62 17.41 -21.72
CA LEU A 8 -4.47 16.71 -21.15
C LEU A 8 -4.48 15.26 -21.62
N ALA A 9 -3.30 14.63 -21.67
CA ALA A 9 -3.21 13.19 -21.83
C ALA A 9 -3.99 12.50 -20.69
N PRO A 10 -4.70 11.40 -20.97
CA PRO A 10 -5.58 10.76 -19.99
C PRO A 10 -4.84 10.38 -18.70
N GLU A 11 -3.60 9.92 -18.78
CA GLU A 11 -2.76 9.55 -17.64
C GLU A 11 -2.44 10.76 -16.73
N VAL A 12 -2.24 11.93 -17.34
CA VAL A 12 -1.99 13.19 -16.63
C VAL A 12 -3.27 13.67 -15.94
N GLN A 13 -4.42 13.52 -16.60
CA GLN A 13 -5.71 13.85 -16.02
C GLN A 13 -6.05 12.94 -14.82
N GLU A 14 -5.84 11.63 -14.95
CA GLU A 14 -6.01 10.64 -13.88
C GLU A 14 -5.12 10.97 -12.67
N THR A 15 -3.84 11.28 -12.93
CA THR A 15 -2.90 11.68 -11.87
C THR A 15 -3.36 12.96 -11.18
N GLY A 16 -3.88 13.94 -11.94
CA GLY A 16 -4.45 15.17 -11.39
C GLY A 16 -5.63 14.92 -10.45
N ILE A 17 -6.51 13.96 -10.78
CA ILE A 17 -7.65 13.58 -9.94
C ILE A 17 -7.18 12.91 -8.65
N VAL A 18 -6.23 11.97 -8.74
CA VAL A 18 -5.65 11.29 -7.57
C VAL A 18 -4.94 12.29 -6.63
N ALA A 19 -4.22 13.26 -7.19
CA ALA A 19 -3.59 14.34 -6.44
C ALA A 19 -4.60 15.32 -5.82
N MET A 20 -5.73 15.57 -6.48
CA MET A 20 -6.81 16.38 -5.90
C MET A 20 -7.35 15.76 -4.61
N GLY A 21 -7.45 14.42 -4.57
CA GLY A 21 -7.84 13.69 -3.36
C GLY A 21 -6.90 13.93 -2.18
N SER A 22 -5.59 13.87 -2.41
CA SER A 22 -4.59 14.10 -1.35
C SER A 22 -4.52 15.57 -0.90
N LEU A 23 -4.73 16.52 -1.81
CA LEU A 23 -4.84 17.95 -1.48
C LEU A 23 -6.03 18.21 -0.55
N VAL A 24 -7.19 17.64 -0.85
CA VAL A 24 -8.39 17.74 0.00
C VAL A 24 -8.09 17.20 1.39
N SER A 25 -7.48 16.01 1.50
CA SER A 25 -7.13 15.41 2.78
C SER A 25 -6.18 16.28 3.59
N LYS A 26 -5.08 16.76 2.99
CA LYS A 26 -4.10 17.63 3.67
C LYS A 26 -4.71 18.95 4.13
N LEU A 27 -5.60 19.56 3.34
CA LEU A 27 -6.30 20.78 3.75
C LEU A 27 -7.27 20.53 4.91
N CYS A 28 -7.99 19.39 4.89
CA CYS A 28 -8.87 19.02 5.99
C CYS A 28 -8.10 18.72 7.28
N GLN A 29 -6.92 18.07 7.20
CA GLN A 29 -6.03 17.86 8.35
C GLN A 29 -5.52 19.17 8.97
N GLN A 30 -5.39 20.23 8.17
CA GLN A 30 -5.04 21.58 8.64
C GLN A 30 -6.24 22.40 9.16
N ASN A 31 -7.39 21.75 9.43
CA ASN A 31 -8.65 22.38 9.83
C ASN A 31 -9.24 23.35 8.77
N LEU A 32 -8.85 23.23 7.50
CA LEU A 32 -9.33 24.06 6.39
C LEU A 32 -10.40 23.36 5.54
N CYS A 33 -11.07 22.33 6.10
CA CYS A 33 -12.06 21.53 5.38
C CYS A 33 -13.32 22.33 4.95
N GLY A 34 -13.58 23.47 5.61
CA GLY A 34 -14.72 24.35 5.32
C GLY A 34 -14.58 25.22 4.05
N LEU A 35 -13.39 25.26 3.44
CA LEU A 35 -13.11 26.05 2.25
C LEU A 35 -13.98 25.62 1.06
N GLN A 36 -14.37 26.57 0.21
CA GLN A 36 -15.20 26.29 -0.97
C GLN A 36 -14.45 25.41 -1.97
N GLU A 37 -13.14 25.58 -2.07
CA GLU A 37 -12.23 24.84 -2.92
C GLU A 37 -12.19 23.35 -2.55
N VAL A 38 -12.18 23.05 -1.24
CA VAL A 38 -12.21 21.69 -0.73
C VAL A 38 -13.52 21.01 -1.09
N LYS A 39 -14.66 21.67 -0.83
CA LYS A 39 -15.99 21.16 -1.18
C LYS A 39 -16.12 20.93 -2.68
N ARG A 40 -15.67 21.89 -3.50
CA ARG A 40 -15.66 21.77 -4.96
C ARG A 40 -14.77 20.62 -5.43
N GLY A 41 -13.63 20.39 -4.78
CA GLY A 41 -12.76 19.25 -5.07
C GLY A 41 -13.47 17.91 -4.84
N VAL A 42 -14.07 17.73 -3.66
CA VAL A 42 -14.84 16.52 -3.33
C VAL A 42 -16.00 16.32 -4.30
N GLU A 43 -16.78 17.36 -4.57
CA GLU A 43 -17.90 17.29 -5.52
C GLU A 43 -17.45 16.93 -6.94
N THR A 44 -16.28 17.41 -7.37
CA THR A 44 -15.71 17.10 -8.68
C THR A 44 -15.35 15.62 -8.78
N ILE A 45 -14.72 15.05 -7.75
CA ILE A 45 -14.39 13.63 -7.68
C ILE A 45 -15.68 12.78 -7.67
N LEU A 46 -16.67 13.13 -6.84
CA LEU A 46 -17.94 12.41 -6.77
C LEU A 46 -18.77 12.51 -8.04
N ARG A 47 -18.74 13.66 -8.74
CA ARG A 47 -19.39 13.81 -10.05
C ARG A 47 -18.70 12.95 -11.09
N GLY A 48 -17.37 13.02 -11.16
CA GLY A 48 -16.59 12.19 -12.07
C GLY A 48 -16.82 10.69 -11.86
N LEU A 49 -16.94 10.24 -10.60
CA LEU A 49 -17.27 8.86 -10.28
C LEU A 49 -18.65 8.44 -10.82
N ARG A 50 -19.66 9.31 -10.73
CA ARG A 50 -21.02 9.03 -11.25
C ARG A 50 -21.09 9.02 -12.77
N ASP A 51 -20.28 9.86 -13.42
CA ASP A 51 -20.28 10.00 -14.89
C ASP A 51 -19.39 8.93 -15.57
N ALA A 52 -18.50 8.28 -14.82
CA ALA A 52 -17.59 7.26 -15.33
C ALA A 52 -18.34 5.97 -15.69
N LYS A 53 -18.16 5.52 -16.94
CA LYS A 53 -18.74 4.25 -17.45
C LYS A 53 -17.75 3.10 -17.49
N GLU A 54 -16.46 3.40 -17.67
CA GLU A 54 -15.39 2.40 -17.74
C GLU A 54 -14.93 2.05 -16.32
N GLU A 55 -14.76 0.75 -16.04
CA GLU A 55 -14.32 0.27 -14.72
C GLU A 55 -12.97 0.83 -14.30
N SER A 56 -12.03 0.98 -15.26
CA SER A 56 -10.71 1.58 -15.03
C SER A 56 -10.82 3.03 -14.53
N LYS A 57 -11.70 3.83 -15.14
CA LYS A 57 -11.96 5.21 -14.71
C LYS A 57 -12.65 5.27 -13.35
N VAL A 58 -13.63 4.39 -13.10
CA VAL A 58 -14.28 4.25 -11.79
C VAL A 58 -13.25 3.95 -10.70
N ALA A 59 -12.33 3.01 -10.96
CA ALA A 59 -11.25 2.69 -10.03
C ALA A 59 -10.36 3.89 -9.71
N ILE A 60 -9.99 4.72 -10.69
CA ILE A 60 -9.20 5.95 -10.45
C ILE A 60 -9.94 6.93 -9.53
N TYR A 61 -11.24 7.15 -9.73
CA TYR A 61 -12.02 8.02 -8.86
C TYR A 61 -12.16 7.45 -7.44
N LEU A 62 -12.30 6.13 -7.29
CA LEU A 62 -12.31 5.47 -5.98
C LEU A 62 -10.96 5.61 -5.27
N LEU A 63 -9.84 5.48 -5.98
CA LEU A 63 -8.50 5.73 -5.43
C LEU A 63 -8.36 7.19 -4.96
N ALA A 64 -8.86 8.14 -5.75
CA ALA A 64 -8.88 9.55 -5.37
C ALA A 64 -9.74 9.79 -4.11
N LEU A 65 -10.90 9.15 -4.00
CA LEU A 65 -11.72 9.19 -2.77
C LEU A 65 -10.98 8.56 -1.58
N GLY A 66 -10.25 7.46 -1.78
CA GLY A 66 -9.39 6.87 -0.76
C GLY A 66 -8.35 7.86 -0.24
N ASN A 67 -7.71 8.62 -1.14
CA ASN A 67 -6.79 9.69 -0.77
C ASN A 67 -7.46 10.87 -0.04
N THR A 68 -8.75 11.14 -0.25
CA THR A 68 -9.47 12.18 0.53
C THR A 68 -9.64 11.80 2.00
N ALA A 69 -9.77 10.50 2.29
CA ALA A 69 -9.96 9.93 3.63
C ALA A 69 -11.08 10.58 4.47
N LEU A 70 -12.12 11.12 3.83
CA LEU A 70 -13.24 11.79 4.51
C LEU A 70 -14.33 10.81 4.93
N PRO A 71 -14.95 10.97 6.12
CA PRO A 71 -16.02 10.08 6.56
C PRO A 71 -17.28 10.18 5.69
N GLU A 72 -17.50 11.31 5.02
CA GLU A 72 -18.65 11.56 4.13
C GLU A 72 -18.64 10.67 2.89
N THR A 73 -17.47 10.16 2.47
CA THR A 73 -17.32 9.32 1.28
C THR A 73 -17.58 7.85 1.57
N ILE A 74 -17.59 7.44 2.85
CA ILE A 74 -17.80 6.05 3.29
C ILE A 74 -19.03 5.38 2.65
N PRO A 75 -20.23 6.00 2.64
CA PRO A 75 -21.40 5.35 2.06
C PRO A 75 -21.19 4.99 0.58
N THR A 76 -20.62 5.92 -0.20
CA THR A 76 -20.32 5.72 -1.63
C THR A 76 -19.31 4.58 -1.82
N LEU A 77 -18.26 4.53 -0.99
CA LEU A 77 -17.28 3.45 -1.04
C LEU A 77 -17.89 2.08 -0.67
N LEU A 78 -18.80 2.03 0.30
CA LEU A 78 -19.50 0.80 0.68
C LEU A 78 -20.40 0.28 -0.43
N ASP A 79 -21.14 1.17 -1.12
CA ASP A 79 -22.01 0.78 -2.22
C ASP A 79 -21.18 0.11 -3.34
N HIS A 80 -20.06 0.72 -3.74
CA HIS A 80 -19.16 0.14 -4.73
C HIS A 80 -18.44 -1.14 -4.23
N ALA A 81 -18.11 -1.23 -2.95
CA ALA A 81 -17.48 -2.42 -2.38
C ALA A 81 -18.44 -3.62 -2.31
N GLU A 82 -19.75 -3.42 -2.14
CA GLU A 82 -20.72 -4.52 -2.07
C GLU A 82 -21.30 -4.88 -3.44
N GLU A 83 -21.55 -3.89 -4.31
CA GLU A 83 -22.31 -4.10 -5.55
C GLU A 83 -21.43 -4.09 -6.80
N GLY A 84 -20.26 -3.45 -6.76
CA GLY A 84 -19.42 -3.25 -7.94
C GLY A 84 -18.83 -4.52 -8.58
N PRO A 85 -18.34 -4.45 -9.83
CA PRO A 85 -17.51 -5.49 -10.44
C PRO A 85 -16.23 -5.77 -9.61
N ALA A 86 -15.49 -6.83 -9.93
CA ALA A 86 -14.31 -7.25 -9.17
C ALA A 86 -13.26 -6.11 -9.00
N ALA A 87 -12.83 -5.49 -10.10
CA ALA A 87 -11.82 -4.42 -10.07
C ALA A 87 -12.30 -3.18 -9.27
N VAL A 88 -13.57 -2.81 -9.42
CA VAL A 88 -14.21 -1.70 -8.70
C VAL A 88 -14.32 -2.02 -7.21
N THR A 89 -14.67 -3.26 -6.87
CA THR A 89 -14.75 -3.73 -5.48
C THR A 89 -13.37 -3.67 -4.81
N THR A 90 -12.32 -4.15 -5.47
CA THR A 90 -10.94 -4.08 -4.97
C THR A 90 -10.52 -2.63 -4.72
N ALA A 91 -10.79 -1.73 -5.67
CA ALA A 91 -10.46 -0.31 -5.52
C ALA A 91 -11.23 0.34 -4.35
N ALA A 92 -12.52 0.01 -4.18
CA ALA A 92 -13.33 0.54 -3.10
C ALA A 92 -12.88 0.03 -1.72
N ILE A 93 -12.55 -1.26 -1.59
CA ILE A 93 -12.02 -1.83 -0.33
C ILE A 93 -10.65 -1.24 -0.01
N SER A 94 -9.76 -1.10 -1.01
CA SER A 94 -8.47 -0.44 -0.82
C SER A 94 -8.62 1.03 -0.40
N ALA A 95 -9.62 1.75 -0.92
CA ALA A 95 -9.93 3.09 -0.47
C ALA A 95 -10.44 3.11 0.98
N LEU A 96 -11.27 2.13 1.39
CA LEU A 96 -11.74 1.99 2.77
C LEU A 96 -10.61 1.66 3.76
N GLN A 97 -9.59 0.89 3.35
CA GLN A 97 -8.41 0.60 4.18
C GLN A 97 -7.66 1.86 4.62
N ARG A 98 -7.78 2.96 3.86
CA ARG A 98 -7.12 4.25 4.16
C ARG A 98 -7.86 5.12 5.14
N ILE A 99 -9.12 4.81 5.41
CA ILE A 99 -9.94 5.64 6.28
C ILE A 99 -9.45 5.47 7.72
N PRO A 100 -9.24 6.57 8.46
CA PRO A 100 -8.79 6.48 9.86
C PRO A 100 -9.70 5.58 10.69
N THR A 101 -9.09 4.82 11.60
CA THR A 101 -9.76 3.84 12.47
C THR A 101 -10.99 4.42 13.19
N GLN A 102 -10.93 5.70 13.56
CA GLN A 102 -12.01 6.46 14.23
C GLN A 102 -13.30 6.56 13.40
N HIS A 103 -13.20 6.45 12.07
CA HIS A 103 -14.32 6.54 11.15
C HIS A 103 -14.81 5.16 10.66
N ILE A 104 -14.11 4.07 11.01
CA ILE A 104 -14.52 2.70 10.70
C ILE A 104 -15.64 2.25 11.65
N SER A 105 -16.86 2.66 11.30
CA SER A 105 -18.07 2.38 12.07
C SER A 105 -18.51 0.91 12.01
N SER A 106 -19.49 0.55 12.86
CA SER A 106 -20.12 -0.78 12.85
C SER A 106 -20.76 -1.12 11.50
N LYS A 107 -21.22 -0.13 10.73
CA LYS A 107 -21.75 -0.31 9.37
C LYS A 107 -20.69 -0.80 8.41
N VAL A 108 -19.48 -0.21 8.46
CA VAL A 108 -18.34 -0.63 7.65
C VAL A 108 -17.94 -2.06 8.00
N LYS A 109 -17.80 -2.36 9.30
CA LYS A 109 -17.50 -3.73 9.78
C LYS A 109 -18.56 -4.73 9.33
N GLN A 110 -19.85 -4.36 9.34
CA GLN A 110 -20.92 -5.24 8.88
C GLN A 110 -20.81 -5.55 7.38
N ALA A 111 -20.48 -4.56 6.54
CA ALA A 111 -20.23 -4.76 5.11
C ALA A 111 -19.01 -5.67 4.88
N MET A 112 -17.89 -5.42 5.56
CA MET A 112 -16.69 -6.25 5.45
C MET A 112 -16.95 -7.71 5.85
N ARG A 113 -17.77 -7.96 6.87
CA ARG A 113 -18.22 -9.32 7.22
C ARG A 113 -19.04 -9.98 6.10
N ARG A 114 -19.90 -9.21 5.40
CA ARG A 114 -20.69 -9.74 4.28
C ARG A 114 -19.81 -10.08 3.08
N ILE A 115 -18.77 -9.30 2.83
CA ILE A 115 -17.77 -9.54 1.78
C ILE A 115 -16.94 -10.78 2.13
N LEU A 116 -16.37 -10.84 3.34
CA LEU A 116 -15.54 -11.97 3.79
C LEU A 116 -16.25 -13.34 3.69
N HIS A 117 -17.53 -13.37 4.06
CA HIS A 117 -18.37 -14.57 4.04
C HIS A 117 -19.26 -14.69 2.80
N GLU A 118 -19.04 -13.88 1.76
CA GLU A 118 -19.73 -13.96 0.46
C GLU A 118 -21.26 -14.04 0.56
N LYS A 119 -21.87 -13.32 1.52
CA LYS A 119 -23.31 -13.46 1.83
C LYS A 119 -24.26 -12.92 0.77
N ARG A 120 -23.76 -12.11 -0.16
CA ARG A 120 -24.58 -11.43 -1.19
C ARG A 120 -24.25 -11.91 -2.60
N LYS A 121 -22.96 -12.03 -2.88
CA LYS A 121 -22.39 -12.48 -4.15
C LYS A 121 -21.03 -13.12 -3.87
N SER A 122 -20.47 -13.80 -4.86
CA SER A 122 -19.07 -14.21 -4.80
C SER A 122 -18.16 -12.99 -4.96
N TYR A 123 -17.07 -12.98 -4.19
CA TYR A 123 -16.07 -11.93 -4.20
C TYR A 123 -14.70 -12.53 -4.49
N ASP A 124 -13.87 -11.79 -5.22
CA ASP A 124 -12.48 -12.19 -5.46
C ASP A 124 -11.75 -12.45 -4.13
N LYS A 125 -10.86 -13.44 -4.13
CA LYS A 125 -10.13 -13.90 -2.94
C LYS A 125 -9.35 -12.75 -2.29
N THR A 126 -8.76 -11.85 -3.08
CA THR A 126 -8.03 -10.67 -2.59
C THR A 126 -8.95 -9.66 -1.92
N CYS A 127 -10.20 -9.50 -2.40
CA CYS A 127 -11.21 -8.66 -1.75
C CYS A 127 -11.61 -9.21 -0.38
N ARG A 128 -11.80 -10.53 -0.28
CA ARG A 128 -12.12 -11.20 0.98
C ARG A 128 -10.99 -11.05 2.00
N LEU A 129 -9.74 -11.21 1.58
CA LEU A 129 -8.56 -10.98 2.41
C LEU A 129 -8.46 -9.53 2.88
N ALA A 130 -8.62 -8.56 1.96
CA ALA A 130 -8.59 -7.13 2.29
C ALA A 130 -9.71 -6.74 3.28
N ALA A 131 -10.90 -7.34 3.14
CA ALA A 131 -11.99 -7.15 4.09
C ALA A 131 -11.67 -7.73 5.49
N ALA A 132 -10.98 -8.88 5.56
CA ALA A 132 -10.51 -9.44 6.81
C ALA A 132 -9.44 -8.56 7.48
N GLU A 133 -8.53 -7.98 6.71
CA GLU A 133 -7.52 -7.03 7.21
C GLU A 133 -8.18 -5.78 7.83
N ILE A 134 -9.17 -5.17 7.15
CA ILE A 134 -9.93 -4.05 7.72
C ILE A 134 -10.56 -4.45 9.06
N LEU A 135 -11.12 -5.67 9.17
CA LEU A 135 -11.72 -6.13 10.42
C LEU A 135 -10.67 -6.33 11.53
N LEU A 136 -9.49 -6.84 11.22
CA LEU A 136 -8.41 -7.09 12.18
C LEU A 136 -7.73 -5.80 12.67
N ASP A 137 -7.55 -4.82 11.78
CA ASP A 137 -6.79 -3.61 12.04
C ASP A 137 -7.62 -2.53 12.77
N ASN A 138 -8.95 -2.60 12.68
CA ASN A 138 -9.84 -1.56 13.18
C ASN A 138 -10.62 -2.00 14.43
N GLU A 139 -9.94 -2.26 15.55
CA GLU A 139 -10.55 -2.66 16.82
C GLU A 139 -11.54 -3.85 16.68
N PRO A 140 -11.05 -5.06 16.40
CA PRO A 140 -11.90 -6.22 16.16
C PRO A 140 -12.68 -6.61 17.42
N SER A 141 -13.88 -7.14 17.27
CA SER A 141 -14.56 -7.86 18.35
C SER A 141 -14.06 -9.31 18.44
N PRO A 142 -14.25 -10.00 19.58
CA PRO A 142 -13.88 -11.41 19.68
C PRO A 142 -14.55 -12.29 18.61
N MET A 143 -15.80 -11.97 18.26
CA MET A 143 -16.53 -12.66 17.19
C MET A 143 -15.96 -12.38 15.81
N ASP A 144 -15.37 -11.20 15.56
CA ASP A 144 -14.72 -10.92 14.28
C ASP A 144 -13.53 -11.85 14.06
N VAL A 145 -12.68 -12.00 15.07
CA VAL A 145 -11.50 -12.87 15.00
C VAL A 145 -11.93 -14.35 14.85
N ILE A 146 -12.94 -14.80 15.60
CA ILE A 146 -13.46 -16.17 15.48
C ILE A 146 -14.01 -16.41 14.08
N ASN A 147 -14.81 -15.50 13.54
CA ASN A 147 -15.39 -15.62 12.20
C ASN A 147 -14.32 -15.63 11.10
N ILE A 148 -13.25 -14.84 11.25
CA ILE A 148 -12.11 -14.85 10.33
C ILE A 148 -11.40 -16.21 10.36
N LEU A 149 -11.18 -16.76 11.56
CA LEU A 149 -10.58 -18.08 11.72
C LEU A 149 -11.46 -19.19 11.11
N LEU A 150 -12.77 -19.13 11.32
CA LEU A 150 -13.70 -20.08 10.70
C LEU A 150 -13.72 -19.95 9.18
N ALA A 151 -13.71 -18.71 8.65
CA ALA A 151 -13.64 -18.46 7.21
C ALA A 151 -12.37 -19.07 6.58
N ALA A 152 -11.24 -19.05 7.29
CA ALA A 152 -9.99 -19.65 6.82
C ALA A 152 -10.10 -21.18 6.58
N ASN A 153 -11.06 -21.88 7.20
CA ASN A 153 -11.28 -23.31 6.92
C ASN A 153 -12.11 -23.58 5.66
N GLU A 154 -12.87 -22.58 5.20
CA GLU A 154 -13.71 -22.68 4.01
C GLU A 154 -13.01 -22.12 2.76
N MET A 155 -11.81 -21.57 2.93
CA MET A 155 -10.98 -21.02 1.85
C MET A 155 -9.99 -22.06 1.32
N GLU A 156 -9.53 -21.83 0.09
CA GLU A 156 -8.44 -22.57 -0.56
C GLU A 156 -7.13 -22.50 0.23
N THR A 157 -6.21 -23.41 -0.06
CA THR A 157 -5.03 -23.68 0.76
C THR A 157 -4.15 -22.45 0.96
N GLU A 158 -3.83 -21.74 -0.12
CA GLU A 158 -2.97 -20.54 -0.08
C GLU A 158 -3.66 -19.36 0.60
N THR A 159 -4.93 -19.12 0.26
CA THR A 159 -5.71 -18.01 0.85
C THR A 159 -5.92 -18.21 2.35
N ALA A 160 -6.23 -19.46 2.77
CA ALA A 160 -6.33 -19.85 4.16
C ALA A 160 -5.00 -19.67 4.90
N THR A 161 -3.89 -20.14 4.30
CA THR A 161 -2.54 -20.01 4.88
C THR A 161 -2.19 -18.54 5.09
N PHE A 162 -2.40 -17.71 4.07
CA PHE A 162 -2.15 -16.27 4.14
C PHE A 162 -2.96 -15.59 5.24
N LEU A 163 -4.26 -15.88 5.34
CA LEU A 163 -5.14 -15.31 6.36
C LEU A 163 -4.70 -15.70 7.78
N LEU A 164 -4.33 -16.97 7.98
CA LEU A 164 -3.81 -17.44 9.27
C LEU A 164 -2.49 -16.77 9.64
N LEU A 165 -1.60 -16.56 8.68
CA LEU A 165 -0.34 -15.86 8.90
C LEU A 165 -0.57 -14.39 9.28
N LYS A 166 -1.56 -13.71 8.69
CA LYS A 166 -1.95 -12.35 9.09
C LYS A 166 -2.46 -12.31 10.52
N VAL A 167 -3.27 -13.28 10.92
CA VAL A 167 -3.74 -13.42 12.30
C VAL A 167 -2.55 -13.67 13.26
N GLN A 168 -1.61 -14.54 12.89
CA GLN A 168 -0.41 -14.79 13.69
C GLN A 168 0.52 -13.56 13.77
N SER A 169 0.68 -12.81 12.68
CA SER A 169 1.45 -11.56 12.65
C SER A 169 0.84 -10.54 13.61
N SER A 170 -0.48 -10.40 13.60
CA SER A 170 -1.26 -9.55 14.52
C SER A 170 -1.12 -9.94 15.99
N LEU A 171 -0.80 -11.22 16.30
CA LEU A 171 -0.50 -11.67 17.66
C LEU A 171 0.91 -11.27 18.12
N ARG A 172 1.87 -11.30 17.19
CA ARG A 172 3.29 -11.01 17.44
C ARG A 172 3.54 -9.50 17.55
N ALA A 173 2.85 -8.69 16.75
CA ALA A 173 2.99 -7.24 16.74
C ALA A 173 2.51 -6.61 18.07
N ASP A 174 3.43 -6.00 18.82
CA ASP A 174 3.16 -5.54 20.19
C ASP A 174 2.04 -4.50 20.28
N HIS A 175 1.97 -3.61 19.28
CA HIS A 175 1.03 -2.48 19.20
C HIS A 175 -0.28 -2.79 18.47
N HIS A 176 -0.49 -4.03 18.01
CA HIS A 176 -1.66 -4.36 17.21
C HIS A 176 -2.95 -4.38 18.06
N PRO A 177 -4.06 -3.76 17.59
CA PRO A 177 -5.30 -3.66 18.37
C PRO A 177 -5.90 -5.03 18.69
N ALA A 178 -5.81 -5.98 17.74
CA ALA A 178 -6.33 -7.34 17.93
C ALA A 178 -5.61 -8.15 19.02
N ARG A 179 -4.37 -7.80 19.41
CA ARG A 179 -3.50 -8.65 20.23
C ARG A 179 -4.11 -9.05 21.57
N LYS A 180 -4.73 -8.10 22.27
CA LYS A 180 -5.33 -8.35 23.60
C LYS A 180 -6.48 -9.35 23.52
N ILE A 181 -7.36 -9.18 22.55
CA ILE A 181 -8.53 -10.04 22.32
C ILE A 181 -8.08 -11.42 21.89
N MET A 182 -7.10 -11.47 21.00
CA MET A 182 -6.58 -12.71 20.44
C MET A 182 -5.86 -13.57 21.47
N LYS A 183 -5.13 -12.97 22.43
CA LYS A 183 -4.58 -13.71 23.60
C LYS A 183 -5.67 -14.42 24.42
N GLY A 184 -6.90 -13.88 24.44
CA GLY A 184 -8.05 -14.54 25.07
C GLY A 184 -8.60 -15.70 24.24
N ILE A 185 -8.78 -15.48 22.95
CA ILE A 185 -9.32 -16.48 22.00
C ILE A 185 -8.38 -17.68 21.86
N MET A 186 -7.07 -17.44 21.78
CA MET A 186 -6.05 -18.49 21.65
C MET A 186 -5.91 -19.39 22.88
N ARG A 187 -6.68 -19.14 23.96
CA ARG A 187 -6.81 -20.07 25.09
C ARG A 187 -7.77 -21.22 24.81
N ASP A 188 -8.69 -21.09 23.85
CA ASP A 188 -9.60 -22.18 23.49
C ASP A 188 -8.85 -23.21 22.62
N PRO A 189 -8.66 -24.46 23.09
CA PRO A 189 -7.97 -25.49 22.32
C PRO A 189 -8.72 -25.89 21.04
N ARG A 190 -10.02 -25.61 20.94
CA ARG A 190 -10.78 -25.84 19.69
C ARG A 190 -10.36 -24.90 18.57
N ILE A 191 -9.80 -23.75 18.92
CA ILE A 191 -9.29 -22.74 17.99
C ILE A 191 -7.77 -22.86 17.86
N ASN A 192 -7.07 -22.91 18.99
CA ASN A 192 -5.62 -23.03 19.04
C ASN A 192 -5.19 -24.50 19.13
N ASN A 193 -5.20 -25.17 17.98
CA ASN A 193 -4.67 -26.53 17.84
C ASN A 193 -3.79 -26.65 16.60
N TYR A 194 -2.95 -27.69 16.62
CA TYR A 194 -2.00 -27.96 15.53
C TYR A 194 -2.72 -28.17 14.20
N TYR A 195 -3.86 -28.87 14.18
CA TYR A 195 -4.60 -29.16 12.95
C TYR A 195 -5.07 -27.89 12.23
N PHE A 196 -5.55 -26.90 12.99
CA PHE A 196 -6.05 -25.65 12.44
C PHE A 196 -4.92 -24.75 11.91
N PHE A 197 -3.78 -24.71 12.59
CA PHE A 197 -2.64 -23.87 12.21
C PHE A 197 -1.59 -24.55 11.31
N SER A 198 -1.68 -25.86 11.07
CA SER A 198 -0.77 -26.60 10.18
C SER A 198 -1.30 -26.65 8.74
N LYS A 199 -1.34 -25.50 8.07
CA LYS A 199 -1.64 -25.45 6.63
C LYS A 199 -0.36 -25.64 5.82
N ALA A 200 -0.48 -26.32 4.68
CA ALA A 200 0.65 -26.68 3.82
C ALA A 200 0.94 -25.67 2.70
N GLY A 201 0.37 -24.46 2.76
CA GLY A 201 0.56 -23.44 1.72
C GLY A 201 1.93 -22.76 1.77
N ILE A 202 2.33 -22.18 0.63
CA ILE A 202 3.60 -21.46 0.44
C ILE A 202 3.49 -19.93 0.66
N SER A 203 2.26 -19.41 0.76
CA SER A 203 1.98 -18.03 1.14
C SER A 203 2.67 -17.66 2.44
N SER A 204 3.19 -16.43 2.50
CA SER A 204 4.04 -15.97 3.60
C SER A 204 3.70 -14.55 4.03
N SER A 205 3.91 -14.27 5.31
CA SER A 205 3.80 -12.93 5.90
C SER A 205 4.91 -12.77 6.92
N PHE A 206 5.73 -11.74 6.71
CA PHE A 206 6.86 -11.40 7.56
C PHE A 206 6.73 -9.95 8.00
N SER A 207 7.05 -9.68 9.27
CA SER A 207 7.20 -8.31 9.75
C SER A 207 8.29 -8.27 10.81
N GLY A 208 9.13 -7.23 10.74
CA GLY A 208 10.22 -7.01 11.68
C GLY A 208 10.61 -5.54 11.80
N PRO A 209 11.24 -5.15 12.92
CA PRO A 209 11.77 -3.80 13.08
C PRO A 209 13.02 -3.61 12.20
N LEU A 210 13.09 -2.51 11.45
CA LEU A 210 14.30 -2.05 10.77
C LEU A 210 15.15 -1.18 11.70
N ALA A 211 14.52 -0.27 12.43
CA ALA A 211 15.19 0.61 13.38
C ALA A 211 14.31 0.84 14.61
N VAL A 212 14.92 0.79 15.79
CA VAL A 212 14.23 1.05 17.06
C VAL A 212 15.02 2.10 17.84
N THR A 213 14.37 3.23 18.11
CA THR A 213 14.90 4.31 18.96
C THR A 213 13.90 4.58 20.09
N GLN A 214 14.22 5.53 20.99
CA GLN A 214 13.33 5.88 22.10
C GLN A 214 11.97 6.41 21.62
N ASP A 215 11.95 7.17 20.52
CA ASP A 215 10.78 7.90 20.03
C ASP A 215 10.26 7.41 18.67
N LEU A 216 11.02 6.55 17.96
CA LEU A 216 10.70 6.07 16.62
C LEU A 216 10.92 4.55 16.52
N LEU A 217 9.90 3.85 16.03
CA LEU A 217 9.95 2.45 15.60
C LEU A 217 9.70 2.42 14.09
N SER A 218 10.69 1.97 13.33
CA SER A 218 10.58 1.70 11.90
C SER A 218 10.38 0.20 11.69
N THR A 219 9.35 -0.18 10.92
CA THR A 219 9.02 -1.58 10.63
C THR A 219 8.97 -1.84 9.14
N PHE A 220 9.49 -3.01 8.74
CA PHE A 220 9.31 -3.58 7.42
C PHE A 220 8.32 -4.73 7.51
N ARG A 221 7.41 -4.80 6.54
CA ARG A 221 6.48 -5.90 6.36
C ARG A 221 6.50 -6.37 4.92
N LEU A 222 6.53 -7.68 4.73
CA LEU A 222 6.45 -8.33 3.44
C LEU A 222 5.37 -9.40 3.50
N ASP A 223 4.35 -9.26 2.65
CA ASP A 223 3.25 -10.20 2.53
C ASP A 223 3.22 -10.74 1.11
N LEU A 224 3.27 -12.07 0.95
CA LEU A 224 3.24 -12.76 -0.33
C LEU A 224 2.08 -13.74 -0.34
N LEU A 225 1.13 -13.49 -1.23
CA LEU A 225 0.01 -14.36 -1.53
C LEU A 225 0.30 -15.12 -2.82
N PHE A 226 0.32 -16.44 -2.73
CA PHE A 226 0.46 -17.32 -3.88
C PHE A 226 -0.87 -17.91 -4.33
N LEU A 227 -0.87 -18.39 -5.56
CA LEU A 227 -1.89 -19.24 -6.16
C LEU A 227 -1.51 -20.71 -5.93
N GLU A 228 -2.46 -21.63 -6.04
CA GLU A 228 -2.19 -23.06 -5.83
C GLU A 228 -1.15 -23.60 -6.83
N GLY A 229 -1.11 -23.07 -8.05
CA GLY A 229 -0.09 -23.35 -9.06
C GLY A 229 1.33 -22.81 -8.75
N GLY A 230 1.54 -22.18 -7.59
CA GLY A 230 2.86 -21.70 -7.16
C GLY A 230 3.25 -20.31 -7.67
N PHE A 231 2.34 -19.62 -8.36
CA PHE A 231 2.53 -18.27 -8.86
C PHE A 231 2.18 -17.20 -7.83
N LEU A 232 2.90 -16.09 -7.86
CA LEU A 232 2.62 -14.94 -6.98
C LEU A 232 1.39 -14.18 -7.49
N ARG A 233 0.30 -14.18 -6.70
CA ARG A 233 -0.92 -13.38 -6.94
C ARG A 233 -0.71 -11.94 -6.53
N LYS A 234 -0.15 -11.73 -5.34
CA LYS A 234 0.01 -10.41 -4.73
C LYS A 234 1.20 -10.38 -3.79
N SER A 235 2.04 -9.36 -3.95
CA SER A 235 3.12 -9.02 -3.02
C SER A 235 2.88 -7.62 -2.47
N VAL A 236 2.98 -7.47 -1.16
CA VAL A 236 2.90 -6.17 -0.48
C VAL A 236 4.16 -5.98 0.36
N SER A 237 4.95 -4.98 -0.01
CA SER A 237 6.07 -4.49 0.78
C SER A 237 5.67 -3.18 1.45
N ASP A 238 5.66 -3.12 2.77
CA ASP A 238 5.29 -1.93 3.55
C ASP A 238 6.44 -1.52 4.48
N PHE A 239 6.75 -0.22 4.42
CA PHE A 239 7.68 0.48 5.29
C PHE A 239 6.88 1.49 6.11
N SER A 240 6.82 1.23 7.40
CA SER A 240 5.99 2.00 8.33
C SER A 240 6.84 2.62 9.42
N LEU A 241 6.46 3.84 9.81
CA LEU A 241 7.09 4.61 10.88
C LEU A 241 6.06 4.84 11.98
N LEU A 242 6.40 4.43 13.20
CA LEU A 242 5.62 4.70 14.40
C LEU A 242 6.38 5.66 15.30
N SER A 243 5.83 6.84 15.52
CA SER A 243 6.35 7.80 16.50
C SER A 243 5.24 8.37 17.36
N ARG A 244 5.42 8.37 18.69
CA ARG A 244 4.48 8.94 19.68
C ARG A 244 3.01 8.53 19.46
N GLY A 245 2.78 7.29 19.03
CA GLY A 245 1.44 6.75 18.77
C GLY A 245 0.83 7.11 17.42
N GLN A 246 1.55 7.86 16.56
CA GLN A 246 1.17 8.11 15.18
C GLN A 246 1.88 7.12 14.25
N TRP A 247 1.09 6.44 13.42
CA TRP A 247 1.55 5.58 12.34
C TRP A 247 1.59 6.39 11.03
N LEU A 248 2.67 6.23 10.28
CA LEU A 248 2.85 6.80 8.95
C LEU A 248 3.31 5.70 8.01
N HIS A 249 2.58 5.48 6.91
CA HIS A 249 3.05 4.63 5.82
C HIS A 249 4.04 5.42 4.98
N ALA A 250 5.33 5.21 5.24
CA ALA A 250 6.41 5.93 4.55
C ALA A 250 6.47 5.53 3.08
N ALA A 251 6.49 4.21 2.82
CA ALA A 251 6.43 3.66 1.48
C ALA A 251 5.72 2.31 1.51
N GLN A 252 4.80 2.08 0.59
CA GLN A 252 4.21 0.77 0.34
C GLN A 252 4.23 0.49 -1.14
N VAL A 253 4.73 -0.68 -1.54
CA VAL A 253 4.73 -1.15 -2.92
C VAL A 253 3.94 -2.44 -2.97
N THR A 254 2.91 -2.45 -3.80
CA THR A 254 2.06 -3.61 -4.01
C THR A 254 2.17 -4.04 -5.47
N ILE A 255 2.59 -5.28 -5.70
CA ILE A 255 2.64 -5.90 -7.03
C ILE A 255 1.51 -6.92 -7.08
N GLU A 256 0.68 -6.83 -8.11
CA GLU A 256 -0.44 -7.74 -8.32
C GLU A 256 -0.35 -8.33 -9.73
N ALA A 257 -0.64 -9.63 -9.83
CA ALA A 257 -0.72 -10.36 -11.08
C ALA A 257 -2.05 -11.12 -11.16
N GLN A 258 -2.69 -11.11 -12.31
CA GLN A 258 -3.96 -11.79 -12.57
C GLN A 258 -3.88 -12.61 -13.87
N GLY A 259 -4.58 -13.74 -13.91
CA GLY A 259 -4.66 -14.60 -15.09
C GLY A 259 -3.40 -15.41 -15.36
N MET A 260 -2.49 -15.56 -14.37
CA MET A 260 -1.30 -16.41 -14.51
C MET A 260 -1.63 -17.90 -14.37
N GLU A 261 -2.79 -18.21 -13.79
CA GLU A 261 -3.37 -19.56 -13.67
C GLU A 261 -3.57 -20.20 -15.06
N SER A 262 -4.01 -19.40 -16.04
CA SER A 262 -4.23 -19.86 -17.42
C SER A 262 -2.93 -20.31 -18.13
N MET A 263 -1.76 -19.85 -17.68
CA MET A 263 -0.47 -20.23 -18.26
C MET A 263 -0.05 -21.68 -17.93
N LEU A 264 -0.60 -22.27 -16.87
CA LEU A 264 -0.32 -23.66 -16.46
C LEU A 264 -1.37 -24.66 -16.94
N GLY A 265 -2.45 -24.18 -17.59
CA GLY A 265 -3.57 -25.04 -17.96
C GLY A 265 -4.33 -25.58 -16.75
N GLU A 266 -4.34 -24.85 -15.63
CA GLU A 266 -5.27 -25.12 -14.53
C GLU A 266 -6.69 -24.76 -14.99
N ASP A 267 -7.62 -25.71 -14.87
CA ASP A 267 -9.03 -25.51 -15.24
C ASP A 267 -9.60 -24.38 -14.38
N VAL A 268 -9.92 -23.25 -15.02
CA VAL A 268 -10.76 -22.21 -14.40
C VAL A 268 -12.11 -22.86 -14.08
N LEU A 269 -12.64 -22.60 -12.87
CA LEU A 269 -13.93 -23.13 -12.44
C LEU A 269 -15.01 -22.85 -13.52
N GLU A 270 -15.79 -23.87 -13.88
CA GLU A 270 -16.83 -23.78 -14.91
C GLU A 270 -17.77 -22.58 -14.65
N GLY A 271 -17.66 -21.54 -15.48
CA GLY A 271 -18.56 -20.37 -15.46
C GLY A 271 -17.91 -19.01 -15.18
N GLU A 272 -16.60 -18.93 -14.91
CA GLU A 272 -15.87 -17.66 -14.85
C GLU A 272 -15.21 -17.34 -16.20
N GLU A 273 -15.34 -16.10 -16.69
CA GLU A 273 -14.56 -15.63 -17.84
C GLU A 273 -13.07 -15.69 -17.48
N GLU A 274 -12.24 -16.30 -18.34
CA GLU A 274 -10.79 -16.34 -18.12
C GLU A 274 -10.26 -14.91 -17.94
N PRO A 275 -9.69 -14.57 -16.77
CA PRO A 275 -9.19 -13.24 -16.54
C PRO A 275 -8.01 -12.96 -17.49
N GLU A 276 -8.05 -11.81 -18.16
CA GLU A 276 -6.93 -11.37 -19.00
C GLU A 276 -5.63 -11.31 -18.18
N LEU A 277 -4.58 -11.92 -18.72
CA LEU A 277 -3.25 -11.94 -18.11
C LEU A 277 -2.74 -10.52 -17.91
N THR A 278 -2.67 -10.06 -16.66
CA THR A 278 -2.33 -8.68 -16.31
C THR A 278 -1.39 -8.66 -15.12
N ALA A 279 -0.42 -7.75 -15.13
CA ALA A 279 0.34 -7.43 -13.92
C ALA A 279 0.54 -5.93 -13.80
N GLY A 280 0.56 -5.46 -12.56
CA GLY A 280 0.75 -4.07 -12.26
C GLY A 280 1.34 -3.84 -10.88
N MET A 281 1.69 -2.58 -10.64
CA MET A 281 2.21 -2.09 -9.39
C MET A 281 1.39 -0.90 -8.93
N SER A 282 1.04 -0.88 -7.66
CA SER A 282 0.50 0.29 -6.99
C SER A 282 1.45 0.70 -5.87
N ALA A 283 1.61 2.00 -5.66
CA ALA A 283 2.55 2.53 -4.70
C ALA A 283 1.90 3.60 -3.82
N VAL A 284 2.29 3.62 -2.55
CA VAL A 284 1.88 4.59 -1.54
C VAL A 284 3.13 5.24 -1.01
N PHE A 285 3.16 6.56 -0.95
CA PHE A 285 4.26 7.30 -0.36
C PHE A 285 3.70 8.34 0.60
N PHE A 286 4.15 8.30 1.86
CA PHE A 286 3.70 9.22 2.91
C PHE A 286 2.16 9.33 2.98
N ASP A 287 1.50 8.18 3.09
CA ASP A 287 0.03 8.00 3.08
C ASP A 287 -0.71 8.42 1.79
N VAL A 288 0.01 8.83 0.73
CA VAL A 288 -0.60 9.20 -0.57
C VAL A 288 -0.50 8.03 -1.54
N GLN A 289 -1.65 7.50 -1.98
CA GLN A 289 -1.72 6.54 -3.08
C GLN A 289 -1.35 7.24 -4.39
N LEU A 290 -0.39 6.68 -5.10
CA LEU A 290 -0.10 7.07 -6.47
C LEU A 290 -0.97 6.29 -7.45
N ARG A 291 -1.06 6.81 -8.69
CA ARG A 291 -1.70 6.11 -9.79
C ARG A 291 -1.00 4.76 -10.01
N PRO A 292 -1.75 3.64 -10.06
CA PRO A 292 -1.17 2.35 -10.40
C PRO A 292 -0.54 2.34 -11.81
N VAL A 293 0.53 1.58 -11.97
CA VAL A 293 1.22 1.37 -13.23
C VAL A 293 0.98 -0.07 -13.67
N VAL A 294 0.49 -0.26 -14.88
CA VAL A 294 0.30 -1.60 -15.47
C VAL A 294 1.59 -1.97 -16.19
N PHE A 295 2.20 -3.09 -15.79
CA PHE A 295 3.40 -3.61 -16.44
C PHE A 295 3.08 -4.28 -17.75
N PHE A 296 2.00 -5.04 -17.83
CA PHE A 296 1.48 -5.58 -19.08
C PHE A 296 0.00 -5.91 -18.98
N GLN A 297 -0.67 -5.93 -20.14
CA GLN A 297 -2.05 -6.39 -20.27
C GLN A 297 -2.20 -7.28 -21.49
N GLY A 298 -2.62 -8.52 -21.25
CA GLY A 298 -2.73 -9.58 -22.24
C GLY A 298 -1.39 -10.27 -22.51
N TYR A 299 -1.50 -11.48 -23.06
CA TYR A 299 -0.34 -12.33 -23.39
C TYR A 299 0.57 -11.70 -24.46
N THR A 300 0.00 -10.99 -25.43
CA THR A 300 0.75 -10.37 -26.53
C THR A 300 1.69 -9.27 -26.04
N ASP A 301 1.22 -8.41 -25.13
CA ASP A 301 2.02 -7.34 -24.53
C ASP A 301 3.10 -7.90 -23.59
N LEU A 302 2.77 -8.95 -22.81
CA LEU A 302 3.76 -9.66 -22.00
C LEU A 302 4.89 -10.22 -22.88
N MET A 303 4.55 -10.98 -23.93
CA MET A 303 5.55 -11.57 -24.82
C MET A 303 6.38 -10.51 -25.53
N ALA A 304 5.79 -9.39 -25.94
CA ALA A 304 6.52 -8.27 -26.50
C ALA A 304 7.55 -7.71 -25.51
N LYS A 305 7.17 -7.53 -24.24
CA LYS A 305 8.06 -7.01 -23.19
C LYS A 305 9.16 -8.00 -22.80
N VAL A 306 8.85 -9.30 -22.72
CA VAL A 306 9.85 -10.35 -22.45
C VAL A 306 10.88 -10.41 -23.58
N LEU A 307 10.45 -10.33 -24.84
CA LEU A 307 11.36 -10.33 -26.01
C LEU A 307 12.22 -9.07 -26.11
N LEU A 308 11.74 -7.94 -25.58
CA LEU A 308 12.44 -6.66 -25.58
C LEU A 308 13.27 -6.44 -24.31
N SER A 309 13.14 -7.30 -23.29
CA SER A 309 13.89 -7.17 -22.04
C SER A 309 15.38 -7.37 -22.30
N SER A 310 16.18 -6.36 -21.94
CA SER A 310 17.64 -6.38 -22.08
C SER A 310 18.35 -7.00 -20.86
N GLY A 311 17.63 -7.36 -19.79
CA GLY A 311 18.23 -7.77 -18.52
C GLY A 311 19.05 -6.65 -17.86
N GLU A 312 18.71 -5.38 -18.17
CA GLU A 312 19.29 -4.21 -17.49
C GLU A 312 18.28 -3.62 -16.49
N PRO A 313 18.76 -3.14 -15.32
CA PRO A 313 17.89 -2.53 -14.32
C PRO A 313 17.14 -1.33 -14.90
N THR A 314 15.81 -1.40 -14.88
CA THR A 314 14.94 -0.33 -15.35
C THR A 314 14.48 0.50 -14.16
N SER A 315 14.67 1.83 -14.21
CA SER A 315 14.17 2.74 -13.16
C SER A 315 12.65 2.82 -13.22
N VAL A 316 11.99 2.46 -12.11
CA VAL A 316 10.53 2.42 -11.96
C VAL A 316 10.03 3.72 -11.33
N VAL A 317 10.73 4.22 -10.32
CA VAL A 317 10.39 5.48 -9.63
C VAL A 317 11.68 6.24 -9.37
N LYS A 318 11.77 7.48 -9.86
CA LYS A 318 12.90 8.37 -9.57
C LYS A 318 12.38 9.77 -9.29
N GLY A 319 12.73 10.33 -8.14
CA GLY A 319 12.25 11.66 -7.77
C GLY A 319 12.84 12.19 -6.48
N ASN A 320 12.69 13.50 -6.31
CA ASN A 320 13.05 14.21 -5.09
C ASN A 320 11.76 14.76 -4.46
N LEU A 321 11.60 14.54 -3.16
CA LEU A 321 10.45 14.93 -2.38
C LEU A 321 10.88 15.90 -1.29
N LEU A 322 10.25 17.07 -1.23
CA LEU A 322 10.41 17.98 -0.09
C LEU A 322 9.44 17.51 1.01
N LEU A 323 9.98 16.86 2.04
CA LEU A 323 9.22 16.29 3.16
C LEU A 323 8.89 17.32 4.23
N MET A 324 9.86 18.19 4.52
CA MET A 324 9.75 19.22 5.54
C MET A 324 10.13 20.56 4.93
N ASP A 325 9.30 21.57 5.14
CA ASP A 325 9.59 22.95 4.78
C ASP A 325 8.98 23.85 5.84
N HIS A 326 9.79 24.16 6.86
CA HIS A 326 9.41 25.05 7.95
C HIS A 326 10.16 26.36 7.81
N HIS A 327 9.40 27.45 7.71
CA HIS A 327 9.93 28.80 7.64
C HIS A 327 9.23 29.67 8.68
N GLN A 328 9.99 30.18 9.65
CA GLN A 328 9.46 31.00 10.72
C GLN A 328 10.32 32.24 10.95
N VAL A 329 9.66 33.39 10.97
CA VAL A 329 10.30 34.65 11.36
C VAL A 329 9.85 35.00 12.77
N ILE A 330 10.80 35.08 13.70
CA ILE A 330 10.57 35.34 15.11
C ILE A 330 11.11 36.73 15.45
N PRO A 331 10.25 37.70 15.83
CA PRO A 331 10.70 38.95 16.41
C PRO A 331 11.16 38.71 17.86
N LEU A 332 12.42 39.03 18.15
CA LEU A 332 12.98 38.93 19.49
C LEU A 332 12.58 40.14 20.34
N GLN A 333 12.61 39.97 21.67
CA GLN A 333 12.36 41.08 22.61
C GLN A 333 13.35 42.24 22.46
N SER A 334 14.52 42.00 21.88
CA SER A 334 15.51 43.03 21.54
C SER A 334 15.12 43.90 20.34
N GLY A 335 14.05 43.55 19.61
CA GLY A 335 13.62 44.21 18.39
C GLY A 335 14.26 43.65 17.10
N LEU A 336 15.19 42.70 17.22
CA LEU A 336 15.81 42.00 16.09
C LEU A 336 14.91 40.89 15.56
N GLN A 337 15.05 40.55 14.28
CA GLN A 337 14.32 39.45 13.67
C GLN A 337 15.26 38.26 13.43
N VAL A 338 14.80 37.06 13.78
CA VAL A 338 15.47 35.80 13.45
C VAL A 338 14.58 35.05 12.47
N ALA A 339 15.13 34.68 11.32
CA ALA A 339 14.50 33.76 10.38
C ALA A 339 15.08 32.36 10.59
N ILE A 340 14.21 31.40 10.90
CA ILE A 340 14.55 29.98 11.02
C ILE A 340 13.96 29.27 9.82
N LYS A 341 14.80 28.55 9.07
CA LYS A 341 14.45 27.71 7.94
C LYS A 341 14.89 26.29 8.24
N LEU A 342 13.98 25.33 8.12
CA LEU A 342 14.29 23.91 8.23
C LEU A 342 13.68 23.21 7.01
N GLN A 343 14.53 22.67 6.17
CA GLN A 343 14.14 21.96 4.96
C GLN A 343 14.62 20.51 5.03
N GLY A 344 13.73 19.59 4.69
CA GLY A 344 14.02 18.16 4.65
C GLY A 344 13.66 17.62 3.28
N GLY A 345 14.64 17.15 2.53
CA GLY A 345 14.47 16.53 1.22
C GLY A 345 14.75 15.03 1.28
N LEU A 346 13.95 14.25 0.55
CA LEU A 346 14.19 12.82 0.29
C LEU A 346 14.37 12.62 -1.21
N GLY A 347 15.55 12.19 -1.64
CA GLY A 347 15.77 11.60 -2.95
C GLY A 347 15.44 10.11 -2.91
N LEU A 348 14.72 9.61 -3.93
CA LEU A 348 14.33 8.22 -4.04
C LEU A 348 14.54 7.74 -5.49
N ASP A 349 15.23 6.62 -5.64
CA ASP A 349 15.44 5.91 -6.91
C ASP A 349 15.18 4.41 -6.70
N ILE A 350 14.09 3.91 -7.27
CA ILE A 350 13.72 2.49 -7.27
C ILE A 350 13.96 1.98 -8.68
N SER A 351 14.79 0.95 -8.79
CA SER A 351 15.06 0.24 -10.03
C SER A 351 14.76 -1.24 -9.85
N ALA A 352 14.28 -1.88 -10.92
CA ALA A 352 13.94 -3.29 -10.92
C ALA A 352 14.55 -3.98 -12.15
N ASP A 353 14.99 -5.22 -11.95
CA ASP A 353 15.51 -6.11 -12.96
C ASP A 353 14.82 -7.48 -12.81
N MET A 354 14.54 -8.13 -13.94
CA MET A 354 13.93 -9.45 -13.99
C MET A 354 14.60 -10.28 -15.09
N ASP A 355 15.21 -11.38 -14.66
CA ASP A 355 15.85 -12.38 -15.52
C ASP A 355 15.06 -13.69 -15.44
N VAL A 356 14.56 -14.15 -16.58
CA VAL A 356 13.75 -15.37 -16.73
C VAL A 356 14.52 -16.34 -17.61
N SER A 357 14.94 -17.46 -17.02
CA SER A 357 15.53 -18.57 -17.78
C SER A 357 14.56 -19.73 -17.85
N ILE A 358 13.95 -19.92 -19.03
CA ILE A 358 13.04 -21.05 -19.31
C ILE A 358 13.80 -22.39 -19.25
N TRP A 359 15.06 -22.41 -19.71
CA TRP A 359 15.88 -23.63 -19.76
C TRP A 359 16.33 -24.10 -18.38
N GLU A 360 16.79 -23.17 -17.54
CA GLU A 360 17.19 -23.49 -16.15
C GLU A 360 15.98 -23.57 -15.21
N GLN A 361 14.80 -23.19 -15.69
CA GLN A 361 13.57 -23.10 -14.91
C GLN A 361 13.73 -22.22 -13.66
N GLU A 362 14.47 -21.11 -13.83
CA GLU A 362 14.77 -20.13 -12.79
C GLU A 362 14.22 -18.75 -13.15
N LEU A 363 13.70 -18.06 -12.15
CA LEU A 363 13.35 -16.64 -12.19
C LEU A 363 14.18 -15.92 -11.12
N LYS A 364 14.91 -14.89 -11.53
CA LYS A 364 15.64 -13.98 -10.64
C LYS A 364 15.09 -12.59 -10.81
N THR A 365 14.70 -11.94 -9.71
CA THR A 365 14.31 -10.53 -9.73
C THR A 365 15.14 -9.78 -8.71
N ASN A 366 15.66 -8.63 -9.10
CA ASN A 366 16.37 -7.73 -8.21
C ASN A 366 15.65 -6.38 -8.18
N ILE A 367 15.25 -5.93 -7.00
CA ILE A 367 14.72 -4.60 -6.77
C ILE A 367 15.71 -3.83 -5.91
N ASN A 368 16.32 -2.80 -6.49
CA ASN A 368 17.25 -1.92 -5.80
C ASN A 368 16.57 -0.59 -5.49
N THR A 369 16.45 -0.28 -4.20
CA THR A 369 15.87 0.96 -3.68
C THR A 369 16.96 1.80 -3.04
N ARG A 370 17.22 2.98 -3.60
CA ARG A 370 18.16 3.96 -3.06
C ARG A 370 17.40 5.17 -2.54
N GLY A 371 17.65 5.52 -1.28
CA GLY A 371 17.08 6.68 -0.62
C GLY A 371 18.18 7.61 -0.11
N SER A 372 18.06 8.91 -0.33
CA SER A 372 18.92 9.92 0.28
C SER A 372 18.08 10.94 1.04
N LEU A 373 18.32 11.10 2.33
CA LEU A 373 17.68 12.08 3.17
C LEU A 373 18.66 13.22 3.44
N THR A 374 18.24 14.44 3.16
CA THR A 374 19.00 15.66 3.48
C THR A 374 18.14 16.57 4.34
N ILE A 375 18.66 16.98 5.49
CA ILE A 375 18.03 17.94 6.38
C ILE A 375 18.95 19.15 6.46
N ASP A 376 18.47 20.31 6.00
CA ASP A 376 19.15 21.59 6.07
C ASP A 376 18.44 22.50 7.08
N PHE A 377 19.16 22.87 8.13
CA PHE A 377 18.72 23.81 9.15
C PHE A 377 19.52 25.10 9.02
N GLN A 378 18.82 26.22 8.89
CA GLN A 378 19.39 27.54 8.76
C GLN A 378 18.70 28.50 9.74
N ALA A 379 19.48 29.23 10.54
CA ALA A 379 19.00 30.31 11.37
C ALA A 379 19.77 31.60 11.02
N GLU A 380 19.06 32.59 10.53
CA GLU A 380 19.59 33.88 10.09
C GLU A 380 19.09 34.98 11.03
N LEU A 381 20.00 35.74 11.62
CA LEU A 381 19.73 37.00 12.32
C LEU A 381 20.26 38.12 11.45
N ASP A 382 19.33 38.93 10.92
CA ASP A 382 19.64 40.05 10.04
C ASP A 382 19.35 41.36 10.78
N ALA A 383 20.40 42.16 10.98
CA ALA A 383 20.34 43.48 11.57
C ALA A 383 21.18 44.44 10.72
N PRO A 384 20.84 45.74 10.65
CA PRO A 384 21.57 46.73 9.82
C PRO A 384 23.07 46.82 10.11
N PHE A 385 23.49 46.37 11.29
CA PHE A 385 24.85 46.44 11.80
C PHE A 385 25.49 45.06 12.05
N LEU A 386 24.73 43.96 11.96
CA LEU A 386 25.21 42.61 12.24
C LEU A 386 24.37 41.57 11.48
N GLN A 387 25.03 40.76 10.67
CA GLN A 387 24.44 39.58 10.06
C GLN A 387 25.09 38.33 10.65
N ALA A 388 24.29 37.45 11.24
CA ALA A 388 24.77 36.19 11.80
C ALA A 388 23.94 35.03 11.24
N THR A 389 24.60 34.01 10.72
CA THR A 389 23.96 32.82 10.14
C THR A 389 24.53 31.56 10.76
N LEU A 390 23.67 30.73 11.32
CA LEU A 390 23.97 29.37 11.73
C LEU A 390 23.38 28.42 10.68
N ARG A 391 24.20 27.51 10.14
CA ARG A 391 23.74 26.46 9.23
C ARG A 391 24.22 25.10 9.72
N SER A 392 23.34 24.12 9.67
CA SER A 392 23.63 22.72 9.97
C SER A 392 22.97 21.87 8.88
N GLN A 393 23.75 20.98 8.26
CA GLN A 393 23.27 20.07 7.24
C GLN A 393 23.55 18.65 7.71
N THR A 394 22.57 17.78 7.53
CA THR A 394 22.67 16.36 7.86
C THR A 394 22.25 15.56 6.64
N GLU A 395 23.09 14.62 6.24
CA GLU A 395 22.85 13.77 5.08
C GLU A 395 22.94 12.30 5.48
N ALA A 396 21.95 11.52 5.06
CA ALA A 396 21.93 10.07 5.22
C ALA A 396 21.57 9.42 3.90
N GLU A 397 22.34 8.43 3.48
CA GLU A 397 22.04 7.64 2.28
C GLU A 397 21.82 6.18 2.67
N THR A 398 20.77 5.56 2.15
CA THR A 398 20.46 4.15 2.37
C THR A 398 20.22 3.46 1.03
N SER A 399 20.71 2.24 0.90
CA SER A 399 20.43 1.35 -0.23
C SER A 399 19.93 0.01 0.31
N ILE A 400 18.78 -0.39 -0.20
CA ILE A 400 18.10 -1.63 0.14
C ILE A 400 17.96 -2.44 -1.15
N HIS A 401 18.53 -3.63 -1.16
CA HIS A 401 18.41 -4.60 -2.25
C HIS A 401 17.45 -5.70 -1.83
N PHE A 402 16.49 -6.00 -2.69
CA PHE A 402 15.56 -7.09 -2.53
C PHE A 402 15.72 -8.08 -3.68
N ASP A 403 16.40 -9.18 -3.39
CA ASP A 403 16.65 -10.27 -4.34
C ASP A 403 15.60 -11.36 -4.12
N THR A 404 14.91 -11.75 -5.19
CA THR A 404 14.05 -12.95 -5.20
C THR A 404 14.61 -13.95 -6.19
N MET A 405 14.76 -15.19 -5.75
CA MET A 405 15.16 -16.31 -6.59
C MET A 405 14.10 -17.40 -6.48
N LEU A 406 13.55 -17.78 -7.62
CA LEU A 406 12.48 -18.75 -7.73
C LEU A 406 12.92 -19.86 -8.70
N ARG A 407 12.76 -21.12 -8.28
CA ARG A 407 13.01 -22.31 -9.10
C ARG A 407 11.70 -23.07 -9.26
N PHE A 408 11.21 -23.12 -10.49
CA PHE A 408 9.94 -23.75 -10.85
C PHE A 408 10.11 -25.14 -11.49
N SER A 409 11.25 -25.80 -11.23
CA SER A 409 11.55 -27.15 -11.74
C SER A 409 10.82 -28.29 -11.01
N GLY A 410 10.21 -28.03 -9.85
CA GLY A 410 9.46 -29.01 -9.07
C GLY A 410 8.31 -28.38 -8.29
N SER A 411 7.38 -29.22 -7.83
CA SER A 411 6.28 -28.84 -6.94
C SER A 411 6.54 -29.39 -5.53
N PRO A 412 6.58 -28.56 -4.47
CA PRO A 412 6.34 -27.11 -4.48
C PRO A 412 7.51 -26.30 -5.05
N VAL A 413 7.19 -25.14 -5.62
CA VAL A 413 8.18 -24.18 -6.14
C VAL A 413 9.11 -23.75 -5.01
N LEU A 414 10.43 -23.75 -5.28
CA LEU A 414 11.41 -23.30 -4.31
C LEU A 414 11.62 -21.80 -4.48
N MET A 415 11.38 -21.03 -3.42
CA MET A 415 11.57 -19.58 -3.40
C MET A 415 12.50 -19.17 -2.27
N CYS A 416 13.47 -18.31 -2.59
CA CYS A 416 14.34 -17.65 -1.64
C CYS A 416 14.18 -16.13 -1.81
N LEU A 417 13.92 -15.45 -0.69
CA LEU A 417 13.80 -14.00 -0.62
C LEU A 417 14.94 -13.49 0.24
N GLN A 418 15.63 -12.47 -0.25
CA GLN A 418 16.72 -11.87 0.48
C GLN A 418 16.61 -10.35 0.47
N LEU A 419 16.44 -9.79 1.66
CA LEU A 419 16.56 -8.35 1.91
C LEU A 419 18.00 -8.08 2.39
N ARG A 420 18.71 -7.20 1.68
CA ARG A 420 20.05 -6.74 2.05
C ARG A 420 20.02 -5.23 2.20
N GLU A 421 20.48 -4.74 3.33
CA GLU A 421 20.73 -3.32 3.56
C GLU A 421 22.24 -3.09 3.47
N GLU A 422 22.67 -2.12 2.67
CA GLU A 422 24.06 -1.70 2.64
C GLU A 422 24.36 -0.71 3.77
N GLN A 423 25.65 -0.47 4.03
CA GLN A 423 26.05 0.49 5.05
C GLN A 423 25.51 1.88 4.70
N VAL A 424 24.83 2.49 5.68
CA VAL A 424 24.27 3.84 5.57
C VAL A 424 25.37 4.86 5.91
N PRO A 425 25.97 5.58 4.93
CA PRO A 425 26.81 6.71 5.25
C PRO A 425 25.95 7.83 5.86
N TYR A 426 26.37 8.30 7.03
CA TYR A 426 25.77 9.45 7.73
C TYR A 426 26.82 10.56 7.83
N ARG A 427 26.46 11.77 7.38
CA ARG A 427 27.36 12.93 7.30
C ARG A 427 26.78 14.16 7.97
#